data_AF-H0EU19-F1
#
_entry.id   AF-H0EU19-F1
#
_cell.length_a   1.000
_cell.length_b   1.000
_cell.length_c   1.000
_cell.angle_alpha   90.00
_cell.angle_beta   90.00
_cell.angle_gamma   90.00
#
_symmetry.space_group_name_H-M   'P 1'
#
loop_
_entity.id
_entity.type
_entity.pdbx_description
1 polymer ?
#
loop_
_entity_poly.entity_id
_entity_poly.type
_entity_poly.pdbx_seq_one_letter_code
_entity_poly.pdbx_strand_id
1 'polypeptide(L)'
;MGSSWVERDSEVQIQARDETVVQNDAPWGLARISRRERLHGKHGNPYLYSEEAGEGVNVYIVDTGIDINHADFESRAFIGTTIIAGEVDEDEHGHGTHCSAISSNGRGKQSDMIKALEWIINTNKKNFENQRTRSTKVFRGSVVDISIGGPKSIALNMAIDAAIAAGIHVSVAAGNDNGDAFPT
;
A
#
# COMPACT_ATOMS: atom_id res chain seq x y z
N MET A 1 -0.14 -41.60 28.08
CA MET A 1 -1.55 -41.19 27.97
C MET A 1 -1.67 -40.36 26.70
N GLY A 2 -2.21 -40.94 25.62
CA GLY A 2 -2.40 -40.24 24.35
C GLY A 2 -3.82 -39.69 24.31
N SER A 3 -3.97 -38.39 24.18
CA SER A 3 -5.27 -37.76 23.94
C SER A 3 -5.61 -37.89 22.45
N SER A 4 -6.63 -38.70 22.13
CA SER A 4 -7.24 -38.73 20.79
C SER A 4 -8.65 -38.17 20.89
N TRP A 5 -8.85 -36.96 20.39
CA TRP A 5 -10.19 -36.45 20.12
C TRP A 5 -10.39 -36.43 18.61
N VAL A 6 -11.59 -36.83 18.19
CA VAL A 6 -12.06 -36.77 16.80
C VAL A 6 -13.23 -35.79 16.81
N GLU A 7 -13.10 -34.71 16.06
CA GLU A 7 -14.15 -33.73 15.85
C GLU A 7 -14.96 -34.12 14.60
N ARG A 8 -16.28 -33.88 14.60
CA ARG A 8 -17.09 -34.10 13.40
C ARG A 8 -16.80 -33.02 12.37
N ASP A 9 -16.74 -33.44 11.12
CA ASP A 9 -16.60 -32.55 9.97
C ASP A 9 -17.69 -31.48 9.99
N SER A 10 -17.30 -30.24 9.71
CA SER A 10 -18.16 -29.06 9.77
C SER A 10 -18.05 -28.30 8.45
N GLU A 11 -19.18 -28.01 7.83
CA GLU A 11 -19.20 -27.17 6.63
C GLU A 11 -18.82 -25.73 7.00
N VAL A 12 -17.74 -25.25 6.39
CA VAL A 12 -17.33 -23.84 6.47
C VAL A 12 -18.07 -23.10 5.35
N GLN A 13 -19.12 -22.37 5.71
CA GLN A 13 -19.70 -21.39 4.80
C GLN A 13 -18.86 -20.11 4.82
N ILE A 14 -18.45 -19.64 3.65
CA ILE A 14 -18.01 -18.27 3.48
C ILE A 14 -19.24 -17.40 3.76
N GLN A 15 -19.31 -16.79 4.95
CA GLN A 15 -20.22 -15.66 5.17
C GLN A 15 -19.66 -14.44 4.42
N ALA A 16 -19.76 -14.44 3.09
CA ALA A 16 -19.56 -13.23 2.32
C ALA A 16 -20.85 -12.41 2.43
N ARG A 17 -20.93 -11.61 3.49
CA ARG A 17 -21.86 -10.48 3.57
C ARG A 17 -21.11 -9.16 3.37
N ASP A 18 -20.16 -9.16 2.45
CA ASP A 18 -19.64 -7.91 1.90
C ASP A 18 -20.52 -7.53 0.72
N GLU A 19 -21.33 -6.49 0.91
CA GLU A 19 -22.08 -5.89 -0.18
C GLU A 19 -21.08 -5.46 -1.27
N THR A 20 -21.25 -6.03 -2.46
CA THR A 20 -20.36 -5.78 -3.60
C THR A 20 -20.86 -4.56 -4.35
N VAL A 21 -20.03 -3.53 -4.41
CA VAL A 21 -20.28 -2.29 -5.16
C VAL A 21 -19.76 -2.42 -6.59
N VAL A 22 -20.43 -1.75 -7.53
CA VAL A 22 -20.15 -1.79 -8.97
C VAL A 22 -19.76 -0.41 -9.49
N GLN A 23 -18.55 -0.30 -10.02
CA GLN A 23 -18.15 0.85 -10.83
C GLN A 23 -18.25 0.48 -12.32
N ASN A 24 -19.16 1.14 -13.02
CA ASN A 24 -19.33 0.98 -14.47
C ASN A 24 -18.23 1.73 -15.24
N ASP A 25 -17.95 1.29 -16.47
CA ASP A 25 -16.97 1.90 -17.37
C ASP A 25 -15.56 2.05 -16.78
N ALA A 26 -15.19 1.14 -15.88
CA ALA A 26 -13.86 1.13 -15.27
C ALA A 26 -12.76 0.85 -16.32
N PRO A 27 -11.55 1.43 -16.15
CA PRO A 27 -10.38 1.04 -16.92
C PRO A 27 -10.14 -0.47 -16.83
N TRP A 28 -9.63 -1.06 -17.91
CA TRP A 28 -9.49 -2.51 -18.05
C TRP A 28 -8.68 -3.16 -16.90
N GLY A 29 -7.72 -2.45 -16.30
CA GLY A 29 -6.90 -2.94 -15.20
C GLY A 29 -7.70 -3.19 -13.92
N LEU A 30 -8.60 -2.26 -13.55
CA LEU A 30 -9.49 -2.43 -12.40
C LEU A 30 -10.47 -3.58 -12.64
N ALA A 31 -11.08 -3.60 -13.82
CA ALA A 31 -11.97 -4.70 -14.20
C ALA A 31 -11.27 -6.07 -14.19
N ARG A 32 -9.96 -6.10 -14.48
CA ARG A 32 -9.16 -7.33 -14.50
C ARG A 32 -8.93 -7.88 -13.09
N ILE A 33 -8.62 -7.04 -12.11
CA ILE A 33 -8.29 -7.51 -10.75
C ILE A 33 -9.51 -7.99 -9.97
N SER A 34 -10.72 -7.53 -10.31
CA SER A 34 -11.95 -7.89 -9.59
C SER A 34 -12.59 -9.21 -10.03
N ARG A 35 -11.97 -9.99 -10.93
CA ARG A 35 -12.56 -11.24 -11.45
C ARG A 35 -11.52 -12.28 -11.86
N ARG A 36 -11.93 -13.56 -11.82
CA ARG A 36 -11.14 -14.69 -12.34
C ARG A 36 -11.35 -14.93 -13.83
N GLU A 37 -12.55 -14.65 -14.32
CA GLU A 37 -12.92 -14.84 -15.72
C GLU A 37 -12.19 -13.87 -16.65
N ARG A 38 -11.97 -14.30 -17.89
CA ARG A 38 -11.36 -13.46 -18.92
C ARG A 38 -12.29 -12.29 -19.24
N LEU A 39 -11.73 -11.09 -19.39
CA LEU A 39 -12.48 -9.92 -19.82
C LEU A 39 -12.99 -10.08 -21.26
N HIS A 40 -14.23 -9.65 -21.47
CA HIS A 40 -14.81 -9.55 -22.79
C HIS A 40 -14.52 -8.15 -23.35
N GLY A 41 -13.58 -8.06 -24.30
CA GLY A 41 -13.15 -6.78 -24.86
C GLY A 41 -12.33 -5.92 -23.88
N LYS A 42 -11.93 -4.71 -24.33
CA LYS A 42 -11.11 -3.76 -23.55
C LYS A 42 -11.92 -2.71 -22.77
N HIS A 43 -13.23 -2.61 -23.02
CA HIS A 43 -14.11 -1.54 -22.52
C HIS A 43 -15.41 -2.11 -21.96
N GLY A 44 -16.14 -1.32 -21.16
CA GLY A 44 -17.46 -1.67 -20.65
C GLY A 44 -17.49 -2.81 -19.64
N ASN A 45 -16.33 -3.19 -19.08
CA ASN A 45 -16.26 -4.20 -18.03
C ASN A 45 -16.34 -3.50 -16.66
N PRO A 46 -17.24 -3.91 -15.75
CA PRO A 46 -17.35 -3.28 -14.45
C PRO A 46 -16.18 -3.65 -13.54
N TYR A 47 -15.84 -2.76 -12.63
CA TYR A 47 -15.01 -3.06 -11.47
C TYR A 47 -15.91 -3.40 -10.27
N LEU A 48 -15.67 -4.56 -9.67
CA LEU A 48 -16.41 -5.07 -8.51
C LEU A 48 -15.54 -4.95 -7.27
N TYR A 49 -16.01 -4.29 -6.22
CA TYR A 49 -15.24 -4.09 -5.00
C TYR A 49 -16.12 -4.14 -3.75
N SER A 50 -15.50 -4.35 -2.59
CA SER A 50 -16.18 -4.33 -1.30
C SER A 50 -16.59 -2.90 -0.94
N GLU A 51 -17.78 -2.74 -0.36
CA GLU A 51 -18.25 -1.44 0.17
C GLU A 51 -17.27 -0.82 1.18
N GLU A 52 -16.57 -1.64 1.99
CA GLU A 52 -15.56 -1.12 2.94
C GLU A 52 -14.41 -0.40 2.21
N ALA A 53 -14.12 -0.75 0.96
CA ALA A 53 -13.17 -0.09 0.06
C ALA A 53 -11.78 0.24 0.67
N GLY A 54 -11.34 -0.53 1.68
CA GLY A 54 -10.07 -0.30 2.38
C GLY A 54 -10.12 0.74 3.51
N GLU A 55 -11.30 1.09 4.02
CA GLU A 55 -11.47 2.04 5.11
C GLU A 55 -10.60 1.66 6.33
N GLY A 56 -9.89 2.65 6.86
CA GLY A 56 -9.01 2.49 8.02
C GLY A 56 -7.62 1.93 7.71
N VAL A 57 -7.33 1.61 6.44
CA VAL A 57 -5.99 1.25 5.98
C VAL A 57 -5.25 2.50 5.50
N ASN A 58 -3.99 2.66 5.91
CA ASN A 58 -3.11 3.67 5.35
C ASN A 58 -2.32 3.08 4.18
N VAL A 59 -2.34 3.75 3.04
CA VAL A 59 -1.51 3.39 1.88
C VAL A 59 -0.40 4.42 1.78
N TYR A 60 0.85 3.98 1.74
CA TYR A 60 2.01 4.83 1.54
C TYR A 60 2.57 4.61 0.14
N ILE A 61 2.62 5.67 -0.65
CA ILE A 61 3.27 5.65 -1.96
C ILE A 61 4.66 6.26 -1.81
N VAL A 62 5.70 5.50 -2.15
CA VAL A 62 7.08 6.00 -2.14
C VAL A 62 7.57 6.20 -3.57
N ASP A 63 7.47 7.43 -4.04
CA ASP A 63 7.73 7.82 -5.44
C ASP A 63 8.32 9.25 -5.49
N THR A 64 8.12 9.92 -6.62
CA THR A 64 8.55 11.27 -6.98
C THR A 64 7.73 12.38 -6.32
N GLY A 65 6.48 12.09 -5.95
CA GLY A 65 5.49 13.10 -5.60
C GLY A 65 4.07 12.58 -5.84
N ILE A 66 3.08 13.27 -5.26
CA ILE A 66 1.66 13.07 -5.53
C ILE A 66 1.00 14.44 -5.69
N ASP A 67 0.07 14.54 -6.63
CA ASP A 67 -0.84 15.68 -6.70
C ASP A 67 -1.98 15.46 -5.71
N ILE A 68 -1.80 15.92 -4.46
CA ILE A 68 -2.82 15.78 -3.41
C ILE A 68 -4.14 16.50 -3.72
N ASN A 69 -4.11 17.47 -4.65
CA ASN A 69 -5.27 18.27 -5.01
C ASN A 69 -6.09 17.67 -6.16
N HIS A 70 -5.68 16.51 -6.68
CA HIS A 70 -6.43 15.82 -7.72
C HIS A 70 -7.82 15.42 -7.21
N ALA A 71 -8.87 15.72 -7.99
CA ALA A 71 -10.27 15.54 -7.58
C ALA A 71 -10.58 14.10 -7.12
N ASP A 72 -10.00 13.09 -7.79
CA ASP A 72 -10.19 11.66 -7.47
C ASP A 72 -9.71 11.25 -6.07
N PHE A 73 -8.84 12.04 -5.44
CA PHE A 73 -8.42 11.75 -4.07
C PHE A 73 -9.46 12.19 -3.05
N GLU A 74 -10.38 13.11 -3.38
CA GLU A 74 -11.47 13.54 -2.50
C GLU A 74 -10.96 13.93 -1.09
N SER A 75 -9.80 14.60 -1.03
CA SER A 75 -9.11 14.95 0.23
C SER A 75 -8.58 13.76 1.06
N ARG A 76 -8.45 12.57 0.48
CA ARG A 76 -7.84 11.38 1.15
C ARG A 76 -6.33 11.33 1.00
N ALA A 77 -5.76 12.09 0.06
CA ALA A 77 -4.33 12.19 -0.16
C ALA A 77 -3.75 13.39 0.60
N PHE A 78 -2.63 13.15 1.29
CA PHE A 78 -1.85 14.21 1.92
C PHE A 78 -0.36 13.87 1.82
N ILE A 79 0.49 14.89 1.88
CA ILE A 79 1.93 14.71 1.95
C ILE A 79 2.28 14.25 3.37
N GLY A 80 2.98 13.12 3.49
CA GLY A 80 3.43 12.59 4.78
C GLY A 80 4.86 13.01 5.12
N THR A 81 5.79 12.86 4.18
CA THR A 81 7.16 13.37 4.32
C THR A 81 7.83 13.58 2.97
N THR A 82 8.64 14.63 2.87
CA THR A 82 9.57 14.87 1.77
C THR A 82 11.00 14.67 2.28
N ILE A 83 11.68 13.62 1.82
CA ILE A 83 12.99 13.22 2.36
C ILE A 83 14.13 13.91 1.61
N ILE A 84 13.86 14.40 0.40
CA ILE A 84 14.85 15.02 -0.48
C ILE A 84 15.10 16.46 -0.05
N ALA A 85 16.35 16.74 0.30
CA ALA A 85 16.77 18.07 0.73
C ALA A 85 16.60 19.10 -0.42
N GLY A 86 15.84 20.16 -0.16
CA GLY A 86 15.65 21.29 -1.08
C GLY A 86 14.37 21.25 -1.92
N GLU A 87 13.56 20.19 -1.81
CA GLU A 87 12.20 20.14 -2.37
C GLU A 87 11.22 20.70 -1.34
N VAL A 88 10.21 21.46 -1.80
CA VAL A 88 9.33 22.23 -0.92
C VAL A 88 8.27 21.32 -0.30
N ASP A 89 8.17 21.42 1.02
CA ASP A 89 7.31 20.64 1.91
C ASP A 89 6.10 21.50 2.28
N GLU A 90 4.88 21.05 1.98
CA GLU A 90 3.69 21.56 2.67
C GLU A 90 2.91 20.37 3.24
N ASP A 91 3.37 19.90 4.41
CA ASP A 91 2.60 19.08 5.35
C ASP A 91 2.18 19.95 6.55
N GLU A 92 0.91 20.34 6.59
CA GLU A 92 0.33 21.06 7.74
C GLU A 92 -0.45 20.15 8.70
N HIS A 93 -0.61 18.85 8.41
CA HIS A 93 -1.61 18.01 9.09
C HIS A 93 -1.11 16.63 9.55
N GLY A 94 0.13 16.24 9.25
CA GLY A 94 0.88 15.21 9.97
C GLY A 94 0.33 13.78 9.88
N HIS A 95 -0.42 13.45 8.82
CA HIS A 95 -1.13 12.16 8.70
C HIS A 95 -1.04 11.51 7.31
N GLY A 96 -0.18 12.00 6.41
CA GLY A 96 -0.26 11.70 4.98
C GLY A 96 0.12 10.30 4.50
N THR A 97 -0.43 9.98 3.33
CA THR A 97 -0.38 8.70 2.59
C THR A 97 0.68 8.71 1.46
N HIS A 98 1.57 9.70 1.47
CA HIS A 98 2.61 9.84 0.45
C HIS A 98 3.97 10.19 1.03
N CYS A 99 5.03 9.53 0.54
CA CYS A 99 6.42 9.79 0.87
C CYS A 99 7.19 10.12 -0.41
N SER A 100 7.67 11.36 -0.56
CA SER A 100 8.56 11.70 -1.67
C SER A 100 9.99 11.29 -1.31
N ALA A 101 10.51 10.29 -2.01
CA ALA A 101 11.89 9.81 -1.87
C ALA A 101 12.64 9.75 -3.20
N ILE A 102 11.96 10.11 -4.30
CA ILE A 102 12.54 10.37 -5.61
C ILE A 102 12.25 11.85 -5.94
N SER A 103 13.19 12.54 -6.58
CA SER A 103 12.98 13.93 -6.99
C SER A 103 12.12 14.00 -8.25
N SER A 104 11.58 15.18 -8.56
CA SER A 104 10.76 15.44 -9.75
C SER A 104 11.41 15.04 -11.09
N ASN A 105 12.74 14.87 -11.14
CA ASN A 105 13.47 14.39 -12.31
C ASN A 105 13.59 12.85 -12.41
N GLY A 106 12.92 12.10 -11.53
CA GLY A 106 12.93 10.65 -11.50
C GLY A 106 14.18 10.03 -10.86
N ARG A 107 14.99 10.81 -10.12
CA ARG A 107 16.19 10.31 -9.42
C ARG A 107 16.07 10.51 -7.91
N GLY A 108 16.46 9.48 -7.15
CA GLY A 108 16.53 9.52 -5.69
C GLY A 108 17.73 8.71 -5.19
N LYS A 109 18.15 8.94 -3.94
CA LYS A 109 19.20 8.13 -3.32
C LYS A 109 18.57 6.97 -2.56
N GLN A 110 19.23 5.82 -2.54
CA GLN A 110 18.82 4.69 -1.70
C GLN A 110 18.76 5.05 -0.21
N SER A 111 19.58 5.99 0.25
CA SER A 111 19.52 6.52 1.62
C SER A 111 18.20 7.23 1.92
N ASP A 112 17.63 7.91 0.93
CA ASP A 112 16.38 8.66 1.08
C ASP A 112 15.21 7.68 1.13
N MET A 113 15.29 6.59 0.36
CA MET A 113 14.36 5.47 0.45
C MET A 113 14.35 4.80 1.83
N ILE A 114 15.53 4.52 2.38
CA ILE A 114 15.65 3.91 3.72
C ILE A 114 15.03 4.82 4.78
N LYS A 115 15.28 6.13 4.71
CA LYS A 115 14.67 7.10 5.62
C LYS A 115 13.14 7.16 5.46
N ALA A 116 12.63 7.04 4.24
CA ALA A 116 11.19 7.02 4.00
C ALA A 116 10.54 5.80 4.65
N LEU A 117 11.14 4.61 4.48
CA LEU A 117 10.68 3.38 5.14
C LEU A 117 10.78 3.47 6.66
N GLU A 118 11.84 4.05 7.20
CA GLU A 118 11.98 4.28 8.64
C GLU A 118 10.86 5.19 9.17
N TRP A 119 10.55 6.28 8.47
CA TRP A 119 9.45 7.16 8.82
C TRP A 119 8.11 6.42 8.80
N ILE A 120 7.83 5.64 7.74
CA ILE A 120 6.60 4.83 7.62
C ILE A 120 6.46 3.83 8.77
N ILE A 121 7.53 3.11 9.10
CA ILE A 121 7.55 2.15 10.23
C ILE A 121 7.18 2.85 11.53
N ASN A 122 7.76 4.03 11.79
CA ASN A 122 7.51 4.78 13.00
C ASN A 122 6.07 5.34 13.04
N THR A 123 5.54 5.80 11.92
CA THR A 123 4.15 6.26 11.80
C THR A 123 3.15 5.12 12.01
N ASN A 124 3.40 3.94 11.42
CA ASN A 124 2.58 2.75 11.62
C ASN A 124 2.49 2.34 13.11
N LYS A 125 3.63 2.36 13.83
CA LYS A 125 3.67 2.09 15.27
C LYS A 125 2.84 3.12 16.06
N LYS A 126 3.01 4.40 15.78
CA LYS A 126 2.24 5.49 16.43
C LYS A 126 0.74 5.35 16.17
N ASN A 127 0.31 4.91 14.99
CA ASN A 127 -1.11 4.71 14.69
C ASN A 127 -1.72 3.60 15.56
N PHE A 128 -1.03 2.47 15.74
CA PHE A 128 -1.47 1.43 16.67
C PHE A 128 -1.50 1.90 18.13
N GLU A 129 -0.53 2.71 18.55
CA GLU A 129 -0.51 3.31 19.90
C GLU A 129 -1.65 4.30 20.11
N ASN A 130 -1.91 5.16 19.12
CA ASN A 130 -2.99 6.15 19.15
C ASN A 130 -4.36 5.48 19.12
N GLN A 131 -4.54 4.40 18.37
CA GLN A 131 -5.79 3.63 18.35
C GLN A 131 -6.12 3.01 19.71
N ARG A 132 -5.10 2.59 20.49
CA ARG A 132 -5.29 2.10 21.86
C ARG A 132 -5.77 3.18 22.83
N THR A 133 -5.50 4.46 22.53
CA THR A 133 -5.77 5.59 23.44
C THR A 133 -6.93 6.48 22.99
N ARG A 134 -7.31 6.45 21.70
CA ARG A 134 -8.39 7.26 21.12
C ARG A 134 -9.36 6.38 20.31
N SER A 135 -10.61 6.33 20.75
CA SER A 135 -11.63 5.39 20.26
C SER A 135 -12.36 5.78 18.96
N THR A 136 -11.94 6.82 18.23
CA THR A 136 -12.81 7.45 17.21
C THR A 136 -12.54 7.07 15.76
N LYS A 137 -11.36 6.52 15.41
CA LYS A 137 -11.08 5.97 14.07
C LYS A 137 -10.38 4.62 14.20
N VAL A 138 -10.91 3.61 13.50
CA VAL A 138 -10.32 2.27 13.49
C VAL A 138 -9.17 2.26 12.48
N PHE A 139 -7.95 2.12 12.98
CA PHE A 139 -6.79 1.82 12.16
C PHE A 139 -6.72 0.31 11.93
N ARG A 140 -6.65 -0.11 10.66
CA ARG A 140 -6.67 -1.53 10.25
C ARG A 140 -5.32 -2.02 9.76
N GLY A 141 -4.36 -1.13 9.55
CA GLY A 141 -2.99 -1.46 9.15
C GLY A 141 -2.48 -0.55 8.04
N SER A 142 -1.34 -0.94 7.47
CA SER A 142 -0.64 -0.15 6.46
C SER A 142 -0.17 -1.00 5.28
N VAL A 143 -0.18 -0.39 4.09
CA VAL A 143 0.42 -0.92 2.86
C VAL A 143 1.43 0.11 2.34
N VAL A 144 2.53 -0.36 1.76
CA VAL A 144 3.52 0.47 1.08
C VAL A 144 3.64 -0.01 -0.36
N ASP A 145 3.52 0.90 -1.31
CA ASP A 145 3.90 0.68 -2.70
C ASP A 145 5.20 1.41 -3.03
N ILE A 146 6.16 0.66 -3.57
CA ILE A 146 7.47 1.15 -3.96
C ILE A 146 7.62 0.94 -5.47
N SER A 147 7.27 1.97 -6.23
CA SER A 147 7.30 1.97 -7.69
C SER A 147 8.68 2.39 -8.24
N ILE A 148 9.75 1.76 -7.73
CA ILE A 148 11.13 2.18 -8.03
C ILE A 148 12.01 0.99 -8.40
N GLY A 149 12.89 1.19 -9.38
CA GLY A 149 13.92 0.23 -9.78
C GLY A 149 15.32 0.73 -9.44
N GLY A 150 16.26 -0.16 -9.19
CA GLY A 150 17.63 0.21 -8.91
C GLY A 150 18.53 -1.00 -8.63
N PRO A 151 19.85 -0.78 -8.46
CA PRO A 151 20.77 -1.85 -8.14
C PRO A 151 20.47 -2.47 -6.77
N LYS A 152 20.78 -3.76 -6.62
CA LYS A 152 20.65 -4.50 -5.36
C LYS A 152 21.34 -3.76 -4.22
N SER A 153 20.64 -3.63 -3.10
CA SER A 153 21.15 -2.97 -1.91
C SER A 153 20.74 -3.74 -0.67
N ILE A 154 21.75 -4.21 0.08
CA ILE A 154 21.54 -4.94 1.34
C ILE A 154 20.80 -4.04 2.34
N ALA A 155 21.17 -2.75 2.41
CA ALA A 155 20.56 -1.81 3.32
C ALA A 155 19.09 -1.54 2.99
N LEU A 156 18.75 -1.42 1.70
CA LEU A 156 17.36 -1.25 1.28
C LEU A 156 16.53 -2.52 1.56
N ASN A 157 17.09 -3.70 1.27
CA ASN A 157 16.43 -4.98 1.57
C ASN A 157 16.16 -5.11 3.08
N MET A 158 17.14 -4.78 3.93
CA MET A 158 16.94 -4.78 5.39
C MET A 158 15.85 -3.79 5.84
N ALA A 159 15.73 -2.63 5.20
CA ALA A 159 14.69 -1.67 5.51
C ALA A 159 13.29 -2.19 5.11
N ILE A 160 13.18 -2.88 3.98
CA ILE A 160 11.95 -3.55 3.53
C ILE A 160 11.59 -4.68 4.50
N ASP A 161 12.55 -5.52 4.87
CA ASP A 161 12.34 -6.60 5.84
C ASP A 161 11.86 -6.05 7.19
N ALA A 162 12.41 -4.92 7.64
CA ALA A 162 11.97 -4.25 8.85
C ALA A 162 10.54 -3.70 8.74
N ALA A 163 10.12 -3.21 7.56
CA ALA A 163 8.75 -2.76 7.32
C ALA A 163 7.77 -3.95 7.38
N ILE A 164 8.10 -5.06 6.73
CA ILE A 164 7.31 -6.30 6.78
C ILE A 164 7.20 -6.80 8.22
N ALA A 165 8.30 -6.84 8.96
CA ALA A 165 8.31 -7.24 10.37
C ALA A 165 7.48 -6.31 11.27
N ALA A 166 7.29 -5.04 10.88
CA ALA A 166 6.41 -4.10 11.57
C ALA A 166 4.92 -4.26 11.22
N GLY A 167 4.56 -5.28 10.43
CA GLY A 167 3.18 -5.57 10.04
C GLY A 167 2.67 -4.76 8.85
N ILE A 168 3.58 -4.20 8.05
CA ILE A 168 3.25 -3.43 6.86
C ILE A 168 3.32 -4.35 5.63
N HIS A 169 2.27 -4.37 4.81
CA HIS A 169 2.34 -5.06 3.53
C HIS A 169 3.14 -4.23 2.51
N VAL A 170 4.07 -4.84 1.78
CA VAL A 170 4.94 -4.11 0.85
C VAL A 170 4.80 -4.68 -0.57
N SER A 171 4.48 -3.81 -1.51
CA SER A 171 4.54 -4.04 -2.96
C SER A 171 5.76 -3.32 -3.53
N VAL A 172 6.54 -4.02 -4.37
CA VAL A 172 7.72 -3.44 -5.04
C VAL A 172 7.68 -3.81 -6.52
N ALA A 173 7.92 -2.84 -7.39
CA ALA A 173 8.03 -3.09 -8.82
C ALA A 173 9.21 -4.03 -9.14
N ALA A 174 8.99 -5.02 -10.00
CA ALA A 174 10.04 -5.98 -10.39
C ALA A 174 11.11 -5.37 -11.33
N GLY A 175 10.86 -4.19 -11.89
CA GLY A 175 11.71 -3.54 -12.89
C GLY A 175 11.24 -3.78 -14.32
N ASN A 176 11.65 -2.89 -15.23
CA ASN A 176 11.21 -2.85 -16.64
C ASN A 176 12.31 -3.23 -17.64
N ASP A 177 13.43 -3.74 -17.14
CA ASP A 177 14.63 -4.03 -17.96
C ASP A 177 14.59 -5.41 -18.62
N ASN A 178 13.48 -6.15 -18.44
CA ASN A 178 13.30 -7.52 -18.94
C ASN A 178 14.42 -8.49 -18.50
N GLY A 179 15.12 -8.15 -17.41
CA GLY A 179 16.12 -8.97 -16.75
C GLY A 179 15.54 -9.76 -15.58
N ASP A 180 16.32 -10.70 -15.06
CA ASP A 180 16.01 -11.35 -13.79
C ASP A 180 16.01 -10.28 -12.68
N ALA A 181 14.95 -10.26 -11.85
CA ALA A 181 14.84 -9.36 -10.71
C ALA A 181 15.77 -9.76 -9.55
N PHE A 182 16.32 -10.98 -9.59
CA PHE A 182 17.37 -11.47 -8.70
C PHE A 182 18.67 -11.80 -9.47
N PRO A 183 19.29 -10.83 -10.18
CA PRO A 183 20.58 -11.07 -10.77
C PRO A 183 21.59 -11.30 -9.63
N THR A 184 22.42 -12.34 -9.77
CA THR A 184 23.41 -12.79 -8.76
C THR A 184 24.25 -11.65 -8.20
#